data_AF-A0AAE4BN31-F1
#
_entry.id   AF-A0AAE4BN31-F1
#
_cell.length_a   1.000
_cell.length_b   1.000
_cell.length_c   1.000
_cell.angle_alpha   90.00
_cell.angle_beta   90.00
_cell.angle_gamma   90.00
#
_symmetry.space_group_name_H-M   'P 1'
#
loop_
_entity.id
_entity.type
_entity.pdbx_description
1 polymer ?
#
loop_
_entity_poly.entity_id
_entity_poly.type
_entity_poly.pdbx_seq_one_letter_code
_entity_poly.pdbx_strand_id
1 'polypeptide(L)'
;MRTLLSAALLLVLSCSAAQTAPLTSPPAGVSALNGPAPQWEYGRYMMITLPSSTLYAFNTGTGGVNSLISAEDLADKLGVKRSRRSDVAVLLEIYDFLGAQGWELVTCQKDDTNAVLKTESCTFKRLKR
;
A
#
# COMPACT_ATOMS: atom_id res chain seq x y z
N MET A 1 58.61 11.28 15.97
CA MET A 1 58.59 9.86 16.41
C MET A 1 57.45 9.73 17.41
N ARG A 2 56.46 8.85 17.33
CA ARG A 2 56.15 7.68 16.50
C ARG A 2 54.61 7.61 16.41
N THR A 3 54.16 7.20 15.23
CA THR A 3 52.82 6.70 14.86
C THR A 3 52.27 5.63 15.82
N LEU A 4 50.95 5.34 15.76
CA LEU A 4 50.37 4.08 15.23
C LEU A 4 48.85 3.93 15.56
N LEU A 5 48.10 3.57 14.50
CA LEU A 5 46.92 2.68 14.38
C LEU A 5 45.59 3.02 15.09
N SER A 6 44.48 3.23 14.36
CA SER A 6 43.65 2.26 13.60
C SER A 6 42.97 1.20 14.48
N ALA A 7 41.63 1.13 14.41
CA ALA A 7 40.91 -0.06 13.96
C ALA A 7 39.39 0.13 14.05
N ALA A 8 38.74 -0.03 12.90
CA ALA A 8 37.31 -0.29 12.77
C ALA A 8 36.95 -1.58 13.53
N LEU A 9 35.86 -1.52 14.30
CA LEU A 9 35.36 -2.66 15.06
C LEU A 9 34.58 -3.58 14.11
N LEU A 10 35.30 -4.57 13.57
CA LEU A 10 34.76 -5.75 12.91
C LEU A 10 34.04 -6.63 13.96
N LEU A 11 32.72 -6.74 13.85
CA LEU A 11 31.97 -7.80 14.52
C LEU A 11 31.91 -9.01 13.59
N VAL A 12 32.86 -9.92 13.82
CA VAL A 12 32.89 -11.27 13.27
C VAL A 12 32.11 -12.15 14.24
N LEU A 13 31.05 -12.83 13.79
CA LEU A 13 30.58 -14.02 14.48
C LEU A 13 30.25 -15.12 13.46
N SER A 14 31.17 -16.08 13.43
CA SER A 14 31.18 -17.32 12.67
C SER A 14 30.07 -18.27 13.14
N CYS A 15 29.52 -19.06 12.23
CA CYS A 15 29.17 -20.45 12.56
C CYS A 15 29.49 -21.36 11.37
N SER A 16 30.09 -22.49 11.70
CA SER A 16 30.89 -23.36 10.83
C SER A 16 30.09 -24.48 10.16
N ALA A 17 30.73 -25.01 9.09
CA ALA A 17 30.69 -26.39 8.59
C ALA A 17 29.63 -26.79 7.53
N ALA A 18 30.11 -26.72 6.29
CA ALA A 18 30.25 -27.85 5.36
C ALA A 18 28.98 -28.59 4.87
N GLN A 19 28.53 -28.19 3.68
CA GLN A 19 28.17 -29.14 2.63
C GLN A 19 28.85 -28.69 1.34
N THR A 20 29.79 -29.50 0.85
CA THR A 20 30.39 -29.39 -0.48
C THR A 20 29.33 -29.73 -1.52
N ALA A 21 28.61 -28.71 -2.01
CA ALA A 21 27.89 -28.81 -3.28
C ALA A 21 28.83 -28.34 -4.41
N PRO A 22 28.94 -29.06 -5.54
CA PRO A 22 29.73 -28.60 -6.65
C PRO A 22 29.19 -27.24 -7.11
N LEU A 23 30.10 -26.28 -7.28
CA LEU A 23 29.87 -25.01 -7.96
C LEU A 23 29.36 -25.29 -9.37
N THR A 24 28.05 -25.47 -9.49
CA THR A 24 27.38 -25.38 -10.77
C THR A 24 27.30 -23.89 -11.03
N SER A 25 28.21 -23.37 -11.82
CA SER A 25 28.13 -22.01 -12.34
C SER A 25 26.72 -21.83 -12.91
N PRO A 26 25.98 -20.77 -12.53
CA PRO A 26 24.76 -20.45 -13.25
C PRO A 26 25.13 -20.28 -14.73
N PRO A 27 24.31 -20.78 -15.67
CA PRO A 27 24.63 -20.67 -17.10
C PRO A 27 24.95 -19.22 -17.42
N ALA A 28 26.13 -19.01 -18.02
CA ALA A 28 26.56 -17.71 -18.51
C ALA A 28 25.54 -17.24 -19.56
N GLY A 29 24.62 -16.37 -19.15
CA GLY A 29 23.53 -15.92 -20.01
C GLY A 29 22.31 -15.35 -19.29
N VAL A 30 22.10 -15.64 -18.01
CA VAL A 30 21.10 -14.92 -17.22
C VAL A 30 21.71 -13.63 -16.69
N SER A 31 21.75 -12.61 -17.55
CA SER A 31 21.75 -11.23 -17.07
C SER A 31 20.55 -11.09 -16.13
N ALA A 32 20.80 -10.93 -14.82
CA ALA A 32 19.78 -10.42 -13.93
C ALA A 32 19.25 -9.13 -14.59
N LEU A 33 17.96 -9.13 -14.95
CA LEU A 33 17.32 -7.94 -15.50
C LEU A 33 17.44 -6.85 -14.43
N ASN A 34 18.45 -5.98 -14.56
CA ASN A 34 18.56 -4.74 -13.81
C ASN A 34 17.52 -3.76 -14.35
N GLY A 35 16.25 -4.13 -14.27
CA GLY A 35 15.14 -3.22 -14.50
C GLY A 35 15.05 -2.24 -13.33
N PRO A 36 14.66 -0.98 -13.56
CA PRO A 36 14.35 -0.07 -12.47
C PRO A 36 13.29 -0.71 -11.56
N ALA A 37 13.48 -0.59 -10.24
CA ALA A 37 12.50 -1.08 -9.28
C ALA A 37 11.12 -0.46 -9.56
N PRO A 38 10.03 -1.25 -9.44
CA PRO A 38 8.69 -0.76 -9.71
C PRO A 38 8.38 0.46 -8.85
N GLN A 39 7.91 1.52 -9.49
CA GLN A 39 7.48 2.74 -8.82
C GLN A 39 6.03 2.54 -8.38
N TRP A 40 5.77 2.59 -7.08
CA TRP A 40 4.44 2.44 -6.51
C TRP A 40 3.80 3.80 -6.23
N GLU A 41 2.52 3.94 -6.56
CA GLU A 41 1.66 5.01 -6.06
C GLU A 41 0.83 4.46 -4.90
N TYR A 42 0.60 5.28 -3.87
CA TYR A 42 -0.23 4.94 -2.73
C TYR A 42 -1.49 5.80 -2.67
N GLY A 43 -2.58 5.16 -2.29
CA GLY A 43 -3.88 5.75 -2.06
C GLY A 43 -4.34 5.46 -0.63
N ARG A 44 -5.14 6.35 -0.06
CA ARG A 44 -5.75 6.20 1.25
C ARG A 44 -7.25 6.39 1.14
N TYR A 45 -7.98 5.34 1.44
CA TYR A 45 -9.41 5.36 1.63
C TYR A 45 -9.71 5.61 3.10
N MET A 46 -10.61 6.53 3.41
CA MET A 46 -11.04 6.82 4.77
C MET A 46 -12.55 6.69 4.86
N MET A 47 -13.03 6.09 5.94
CA MET A 47 -14.43 6.05 6.33
C MET A 47 -14.53 6.59 7.77
N ILE A 48 -15.47 7.51 7.99
CA ILE A 48 -15.81 8.03 9.31
C ILE A 48 -17.29 7.76 9.53
N THR A 49 -17.61 6.99 10.57
CA THR A 49 -18.99 6.76 11.00
C THR A 49 -19.29 7.58 12.24
N LEU A 50 -20.31 8.42 12.09
CA LEU A 50 -20.96 9.22 13.13
C LEU A 50 -22.32 8.58 13.45
N PRO A 51 -23.00 8.96 14.54
CA PRO A 51 -24.28 8.33 14.91
C PRO A 51 -25.39 8.43 13.85
N SER A 52 -25.33 9.45 12.99
CA SER A 52 -26.36 9.74 11.98
C SER A 52 -25.85 9.72 10.54
N SER A 53 -24.57 9.46 10.31
CA SER A 53 -23.99 9.51 8.97
C SER A 53 -22.69 8.72 8.86
N THR A 54 -22.38 8.31 7.64
CA THR A 54 -21.06 7.79 7.29
C THR A 54 -20.50 8.62 6.15
N LEU A 55 -19.24 9.04 6.30
CA LEU A 55 -18.52 9.88 5.35
C LEU A 55 -17.27 9.16 4.85
N TYR A 56 -16.92 9.43 3.60
CA TYR A 56 -15.89 8.71 2.87
C TYR A 56 -14.95 9.66 2.13
N ALA A 57 -13.70 9.25 1.96
CA ALA A 57 -12.72 9.94 1.14
C ALA A 57 -11.77 8.93 0.48
N PHE A 58 -11.18 9.31 -0.66
CA PHE A 58 -10.11 8.55 -1.30
C PHE A 58 -9.03 9.49 -1.83
N ASN A 59 -7.87 9.48 -1.18
CA ASN A 59 -6.79 10.42 -1.43
C ASN A 59 -5.59 9.70 -2.02
N THR A 60 -4.96 10.25 -3.04
CA THR A 60 -3.67 9.75 -3.55
C THR A 60 -2.64 10.88 -3.50
N GLY A 61 -1.35 10.54 -3.61
CA GLY A 61 -0.29 11.54 -3.66
C GLY A 61 -0.33 12.46 -4.90
N THR A 62 -1.17 12.14 -5.90
CA THR A 62 -1.24 12.85 -7.18
C THR A 62 -2.64 13.39 -7.52
N GLY A 63 -3.65 13.08 -6.71
CA GLY A 63 -5.04 13.48 -6.94
C GLY A 63 -6.01 12.76 -5.99
N GLY A 64 -7.31 12.85 -6.28
CA GLY A 64 -8.35 12.17 -5.51
C GLY A 64 -9.32 13.12 -4.80
N VAL A 65 -10.13 12.55 -3.93
CA VAL A 65 -11.22 13.21 -3.21
C VAL A 65 -10.79 13.51 -1.78
N ASN A 66 -10.11 14.65 -1.59
CA ASN A 66 -9.56 15.14 -0.32
C ASN A 66 -10.61 15.66 0.68
N SER A 67 -11.86 15.24 0.55
CA SER A 67 -12.97 15.70 1.39
C SER A 67 -13.83 14.52 1.79
N LEU A 68 -14.23 14.50 3.06
CA LEU A 68 -15.19 13.53 3.59
C LEU A 68 -16.58 13.86 3.05
N ILE A 69 -17.15 12.97 2.25
CA ILE A 69 -18.43 13.14 1.55
C ILE A 69 -19.25 11.85 1.59
N SER A 70 -20.48 11.88 1.07
CA SER A 70 -21.32 10.67 1.00
C SER A 70 -20.69 9.60 0.07
N ALA A 71 -21.11 8.34 0.22
CA ALA A 71 -20.65 7.27 -0.68
C ALA A 71 -20.99 7.57 -2.15
N GLU A 72 -22.17 8.15 -2.38
CA GLU A 72 -22.64 8.54 -3.70
C GLU A 72 -21.78 9.65 -4.32
N ASP A 73 -21.50 10.72 -3.57
CA ASP A 73 -20.66 11.81 -4.07
C ASP A 73 -19.21 11.34 -4.31
N LEU A 74 -18.72 10.41 -3.49
CA LEU A 74 -17.41 9.80 -3.70
C LEU A 74 -17.37 8.98 -5.00
N ALA A 75 -18.36 8.13 -5.22
CA ALA A 75 -18.49 7.36 -6.45
C ALA A 75 -18.55 8.28 -7.68
N ASP A 76 -19.35 9.35 -7.63
CA ASP A 76 -19.48 10.30 -8.73
C ASP A 76 -18.16 11.04 -9.02
N LYS A 77 -17.45 11.49 -7.99
CA LYS A 77 -16.14 12.15 -8.15
C LYS A 77 -15.05 11.21 -8.66
N LEU A 78 -15.14 9.91 -8.35
CA LEU A 78 -14.24 8.88 -8.87
C LEU A 78 -14.63 8.43 -10.29
N GLY A 79 -15.81 8.82 -10.80
CA GLY A 79 -16.32 8.40 -12.11
C GLY A 79 -16.85 6.96 -12.12
N VAL A 80 -17.29 6.45 -10.96
CA VAL A 80 -17.87 5.11 -10.82
C VAL A 80 -19.28 5.11 -11.42
N LYS A 81 -19.55 4.16 -12.32
CA LYS A 81 -20.91 3.95 -12.84
C LYS A 81 -21.74 3.22 -11.80
N ARG A 82 -22.69 3.94 -11.20
CA ARG A 82 -23.58 3.39 -10.16
C ARG A 82 -24.77 2.64 -10.76
N SER A 83 -25.07 1.47 -10.21
CA SER A 83 -26.24 0.66 -10.62
C SER A 83 -27.24 0.44 -9.47
N ARG A 84 -26.85 0.73 -8.24
CA ARG A 84 -27.61 0.40 -7.02
C ARG A 84 -27.78 1.63 -6.12
N ARG A 85 -28.79 1.58 -5.25
CA ARG A 85 -29.19 2.69 -4.36
C ARG A 85 -28.77 2.54 -2.89
N SER A 86 -28.14 1.44 -2.49
CA SER A 86 -27.71 1.26 -1.10
C SER A 86 -26.25 1.64 -0.93
N ASP A 87 -25.90 2.27 0.19
CA ASP A 87 -24.52 2.67 0.50
C ASP A 87 -23.55 1.50 0.38
N VAL A 88 -23.90 0.34 0.94
CA VAL A 88 -23.08 -0.87 0.85
C VAL A 88 -22.82 -1.27 -0.61
N ALA A 89 -23.82 -1.16 -1.47
CA ALA A 89 -23.64 -1.48 -2.88
C ALA A 89 -22.76 -0.45 -3.59
N VAL A 90 -22.95 0.84 -3.32
CA VAL A 90 -22.10 1.91 -3.87
C VAL A 90 -20.65 1.72 -3.43
N LEU A 91 -20.41 1.33 -2.17
CA LEU A 91 -19.08 1.02 -1.68
C LEU A 91 -18.44 -0.14 -2.45
N LEU A 92 -19.16 -1.24 -2.64
CA LEU A 92 -18.66 -2.37 -3.44
C LEU A 92 -18.30 -1.94 -4.87
N GLU A 93 -19.14 -1.11 -5.50
CA GLU A 93 -18.85 -0.55 -6.83
C GLU A 93 -17.59 0.34 -6.82
N ILE A 94 -17.32 1.08 -5.74
CA ILE A 94 -16.06 1.83 -5.57
C ILE A 94 -14.87 0.86 -5.45
N TYR A 95 -14.94 -0.18 -4.62
CA TYR A 95 -13.86 -1.16 -4.48
C TYR A 95 -13.56 -1.88 -5.80
N ASP A 96 -14.60 -2.30 -6.52
CA ASP A 96 -14.47 -2.93 -7.84
C ASP A 96 -13.83 -1.98 -8.85
N PHE A 97 -14.24 -0.70 -8.85
CA PHE A 97 -13.63 0.32 -9.68
C PHE A 97 -12.15 0.52 -9.36
N LEU A 98 -11.80 0.63 -8.06
CA LEU A 98 -10.41 0.77 -7.64
C LEU A 98 -9.56 -0.43 -8.08
N GLY A 99 -10.08 -1.65 -7.92
CA GLY A 99 -9.44 -2.87 -8.40
C GLY A 99 -9.23 -2.87 -9.92
N ALA A 100 -10.23 -2.44 -10.69
CA ALA A 100 -10.12 -2.29 -12.15
C ALA A 100 -9.09 -1.24 -12.58
N GLN A 101 -8.84 -0.23 -11.73
CA GLN A 101 -7.77 0.76 -11.92
C GLN A 101 -6.38 0.25 -11.47
N GLY A 102 -6.29 -1.00 -10.98
CA GLY A 102 -5.06 -1.64 -10.51
C GLY A 102 -4.68 -1.29 -9.08
N TRP A 103 -5.59 -0.73 -8.29
CA TRP A 103 -5.37 -0.52 -6.86
C TRP A 103 -5.54 -1.83 -6.09
N GLU A 104 -4.54 -2.13 -5.29
CA GLU A 104 -4.51 -3.29 -4.39
C GLU A 104 -4.58 -2.83 -2.95
N LEU A 105 -5.45 -3.46 -2.17
CA LEU A 105 -5.53 -3.19 -0.74
C LEU A 105 -4.28 -3.74 -0.04
N VAL A 106 -3.60 -2.90 0.73
CA VAL A 106 -2.40 -3.26 1.50
C VAL A 106 -2.76 -3.54 2.94
N THR A 107 -3.50 -2.63 3.57
CA THR A 107 -3.87 -2.72 4.98
C THR A 107 -5.09 -1.87 5.26
N CYS A 108 -5.88 -2.26 6.26
CA CYS A 108 -6.95 -1.45 6.83
C CYS A 108 -6.76 -1.39 8.34
N GLN A 109 -6.87 -0.19 8.88
CA GLN A 109 -6.89 0.05 10.32
C GLN A 109 -8.25 0.59 10.70
N LYS A 110 -8.83 -0.02 11.73
CA LYS A 110 -10.10 0.42 12.34
C LYS A 110 -9.80 0.99 13.71
N ASP A 111 -10.38 2.14 14.01
CA ASP A 111 -10.39 2.75 15.32
C ASP A 111 -11.84 2.92 15.76
N ASP A 112 -12.25 2.02 16.66
CA ASP A 112 -13.57 1.98 17.30
C ASP A 112 -13.49 2.33 18.79
N THR A 113 -12.38 2.94 19.23
CA THR A 113 -12.18 3.28 20.66
C THR A 113 -13.20 4.27 21.17
N ASN A 114 -13.78 5.09 20.28
CA ASN A 114 -14.85 6.02 20.59
C ASN A 114 -16.20 5.46 20.11
N ALA A 115 -17.15 5.32 21.05
CA ALA A 115 -18.48 4.79 20.77
C ALA A 115 -19.30 5.68 19.81
N VAL A 116 -18.98 6.97 19.72
CA VAL A 116 -19.67 7.98 18.92
C VAL A 116 -19.00 8.17 17.55
N LEU A 117 -17.67 7.98 17.49
CA LEU A 117 -16.87 8.22 16.30
C LEU A 117 -16.05 6.97 15.99
N LYS A 118 -16.43 6.28 14.91
CA LYS A 118 -15.66 5.15 14.40
C LYS A 118 -14.94 5.56 13.14
N THR A 119 -13.68 5.17 12.98
CA THR A 119 -12.92 5.47 11.78
C THR A 119 -12.29 4.21 11.20
N GLU A 120 -12.25 4.13 9.88
CA GLU A 120 -11.51 3.12 9.16
C GLU A 120 -10.64 3.80 8.12
N SER A 121 -9.37 3.43 8.08
CA SER A 121 -8.39 3.94 7.12
C SER A 121 -7.73 2.77 6.42
N CYS A 122 -7.99 2.64 5.12
CA CYS A 122 -7.41 1.61 4.27
C CYS A 122 -6.35 2.22 3.36
N THR A 123 -5.18 1.59 3.30
CA THR A 123 -4.10 1.96 2.38
C THR A 123 -4.13 1.03 1.18
N PHE A 124 -4.09 1.65 -0.01
CA PHE A 124 -3.98 0.98 -1.29
C PHE A 124 -2.64 1.30 -1.95
N LYS A 125 -2.20 0.42 -2.83
CA LYS A 125 -1.05 0.66 -3.72
C LYS A 125 -1.42 0.31 -5.15
N ARG A 126 -0.77 0.94 -6.12
CA ARG A 126 -0.77 0.50 -7.53
C ARG A 126 0.56 0.79 -8.17
N LEU A 127 0.88 0.08 -9.25
CA LEU A 127 2.02 0.44 -10.09
C LEU A 127 1.75 1.80 -10.74
N LYS A 128 2.73 2.71 -10.63
CA LYS A 128 2.71 4.00 -11.30
C LYS A 128 2.82 3.73 -12.80
N ARG A 129 1.81 4.18 -13.55
CA ARG A 129 1.77 4.08 -15.02
C ARG A 129 2.59 5.19 -15.66
#